data_AF-A0A5N5P9T6-F1
#
_entry.id   AF-A0A5N5P9T6-F1
#
_cell.length_a   1.000
_cell.length_b   1.000
_cell.length_c   1.000
_cell.angle_alpha   90.00
_cell.angle_beta   90.00
_cell.angle_gamma   90.00
#
_symmetry.space_group_name_H-M   'P 1'
#
loop_
_entity.id
_entity.type
_entity.pdbx_description
1 polymer ?
#
loop_
_entity_poly.entity_id
_entity_poly.type
_entity_poly.pdbx_seq_one_letter_code
_entity_poly.pdbx_strand_id
1 'polypeptide(L)'
;MNTIMASESDIKKAFQSGDDDGDDTLSVSEASTALEKLCGKSVDESTVEAACRKCGVDTKREMDFDEFVSLVRHLEDNGEL
;
A
#
# COMPACT_ATOMS: atom_id res chain seq x y z
N MET A 1 -18.90 12.58 -2.15
CA MET A 1 -18.26 12.08 -0.93
C MET A 1 -17.38 10.93 -1.36
N ASN A 2 -16.06 11.06 -1.27
CA ASN A 2 -15.17 9.89 -1.15
C ASN A 2 -14.26 10.24 0.02
N THR A 3 -14.67 9.78 1.19
CA THR A 3 -13.87 9.85 2.40
C THR A 3 -12.81 8.79 2.26
N ILE A 4 -11.57 9.19 1.94
CA ILE A 4 -10.41 8.35 2.21
C ILE A 4 -10.42 8.18 3.73
N MET A 5 -10.62 6.96 4.25
CA MET A 5 -10.64 6.77 5.71
C MET A 5 -9.25 7.04 6.29
N ALA A 6 -8.21 6.76 5.52
CA ALA A 6 -6.83 7.12 5.82
C ALA A 6 -6.47 8.50 5.23
N SER A 7 -6.04 9.44 6.06
CA SER A 7 -5.46 10.67 5.54
C SER A 7 -4.10 10.40 4.89
N GLU A 8 -3.65 11.28 4.01
CA GLU A 8 -2.30 11.21 3.41
C GLU A 8 -1.19 11.10 4.49
N SER A 9 -1.43 11.69 5.67
CA SER A 9 -0.54 11.56 6.83
C SER A 9 -0.56 10.16 7.46
N ASP A 10 -1.71 9.47 7.46
CA ASP A 10 -1.81 8.11 7.97
C ASP A 10 -1.18 7.12 7.01
N ILE A 11 -1.42 7.30 5.70
CA ILE A 11 -0.76 6.52 4.64
C ILE A 11 0.75 6.69 4.74
N LYS A 12 1.24 7.92 4.94
CA LYS A 12 2.67 8.20 5.10
C LYS A 12 3.27 7.55 6.35
N LYS A 13 2.57 7.55 7.48
CA LYS A 13 3.03 6.86 8.69
C LYS A 13 3.09 5.34 8.50
N ALA A 14 2.09 4.77 7.83
CA ALA A 14 2.06 3.35 7.53
C ALA A 14 3.18 2.96 6.56
N PHE A 15 3.40 3.78 5.52
CA PHE A 15 4.51 3.64 4.57
C PHE A 15 5.86 3.65 5.28
N GLN A 16 6.16 4.71 6.05
CA GLN A 16 7.40 4.83 6.81
C GLN A 16 7.59 3.77 7.90
N SER A 17 6.51 3.11 8.31
CA SER A 17 6.60 2.02 9.28
C SER A 17 6.73 0.67 8.59
N GLY A 18 6.36 0.54 7.33
CA GLY A 18 6.56 -0.67 6.53
C GLY A 18 7.94 -0.69 5.86
N ASP A 19 8.51 0.47 5.57
CA ASP A 19 9.86 0.66 5.03
C ASP A 19 10.90 0.32 6.12
N ASP A 20 11.36 -0.93 6.11
CA ASP A 20 12.27 -1.47 7.13
C ASP A 20 13.75 -1.23 6.76
N ASP A 21 14.07 -1.09 5.47
CA ASP A 21 15.43 -0.86 4.99
C ASP A 21 15.79 0.64 4.81
N GLY A 22 14.78 1.52 4.86
CA GLY A 22 14.92 2.96 4.84
C GLY A 22 15.28 3.50 3.47
N ASP A 23 14.86 2.83 2.40
CA ASP A 23 15.12 3.22 1.02
C ASP A 23 14.08 4.19 0.44
N ASP A 24 13.11 4.63 1.25
CA ASP A 24 11.97 5.47 0.88
C ASP A 24 11.04 4.81 -0.16
N THR A 25 11.09 3.49 -0.28
CA THR A 25 10.23 2.66 -1.14
C THR A 25 9.72 1.42 -0.39
N LEU A 26 8.81 0.66 -1.00
CA LEU A 26 8.25 -0.55 -0.40
C LEU A 26 8.26 -1.70 -1.39
N SER A 27 8.88 -2.81 -1.01
CA SER A 27 8.66 -4.08 -1.68
C SER A 27 7.20 -4.57 -1.49
N VAL A 28 6.77 -5.55 -2.28
CA VAL A 28 5.43 -6.16 -2.14
C VAL A 28 5.16 -6.67 -0.72
N SER A 29 6.17 -7.21 -0.06
CA SER A 29 6.07 -7.75 1.31
C SER A 29 5.96 -6.61 2.34
N GLU A 30 6.73 -5.55 2.18
CA GLU A 30 6.65 -4.36 3.04
C GLU A 30 5.36 -3.59 2.85
N ALA A 31 4.84 -3.52 1.62
CA ALA A 31 3.54 -2.95 1.34
C ALA A 31 2.40 -3.73 2.01
N SER A 32 2.47 -5.06 2.07
CA SER A 32 1.52 -5.87 2.86
C SER A 32 1.56 -5.46 4.34
N THR A 33 2.76 -5.31 4.91
CA THR A 33 2.94 -4.88 6.30
C THR A 33 2.44 -3.45 6.53
N ALA A 34 2.71 -2.53 5.59
CA ALA A 34 2.25 -1.15 5.64
C ALA A 34 0.71 -1.07 5.58
N LEU A 35 0.08 -1.86 4.70
CA LEU A 35 -1.38 -1.96 4.63
C LEU A 35 -1.98 -2.48 5.93
N GLU A 36 -1.38 -3.50 6.55
CA GLU A 36 -1.81 -4.01 7.85
C GLU A 36 -1.72 -2.93 8.94
N LYS A 37 -0.66 -2.11 8.93
CA LYS A 37 -0.54 -0.98 9.87
C LYS A 37 -1.55 0.13 9.61
N LEU A 38 -1.97 0.32 8.36
CA LEU A 38 -2.91 1.36 7.97
C LEU A 38 -4.36 1.01 8.33
N CYS A 39 -4.81 -0.19 7.95
CA CYS A 39 -6.21 -0.62 8.09
C CYS A 39 -6.43 -1.66 9.19
N GLY A 40 -5.38 -2.19 9.80
CA GLY A 40 -5.45 -3.26 10.79
C GLY A 40 -5.82 -4.63 10.21
N LYS A 41 -5.88 -4.78 8.88
CA LYS A 41 -6.12 -6.05 8.19
C LYS A 41 -4.87 -6.52 7.49
N SER A 42 -4.53 -7.78 7.69
CA SER A 42 -3.46 -8.43 6.93
C SER A 42 -3.93 -8.62 5.48
N VAL A 43 -3.18 -8.07 4.53
CA VAL A 43 -3.44 -8.20 3.10
C VAL A 43 -2.42 -9.16 2.52
N ASP A 44 -2.87 -10.26 1.92
CA ASP A 44 -1.96 -11.25 1.32
C ASP A 44 -1.11 -10.62 0.21
N GLU A 45 0.15 -11.06 0.09
CA GLU A 45 1.06 -10.61 -0.97
C GLU A 45 0.46 -10.81 -2.37
N SER A 46 -0.33 -11.88 -2.58
CA SER A 46 -1.03 -12.11 -3.87
C SER A 46 -2.05 -11.01 -4.19
N THR A 47 -2.72 -10.46 -3.18
CA THR A 47 -3.67 -9.35 -3.33
C THR A 47 -2.92 -8.06 -3.61
N VAL A 48 -1.81 -7.82 -2.90
CA VAL A 48 -0.92 -6.67 -3.16
C VAL A 48 -0.37 -6.74 -4.59
N GLU A 49 0.16 -7.89 -5.02
CA GLU A 49 0.63 -8.08 -6.41
C GLU A 49 -0.48 -7.84 -7.44
N ALA A 50 -1.69 -8.34 -7.18
CA ALA A 50 -2.82 -8.14 -8.08
C ALA A 50 -3.18 -6.65 -8.18
N ALA A 51 -3.18 -5.93 -7.05
CA ALA A 51 -3.41 -4.49 -7.00
C ALA A 51 -2.28 -3.72 -7.69
N CYS A 52 -1.01 -4.11 -7.48
CA CYS A 52 0.15 -3.54 -8.19
C CYS A 52 -0.01 -3.66 -9.71
N ARG A 53 -0.32 -4.88 -10.20
CA ARG A 53 -0.55 -5.12 -11.63
C ARG A 53 -1.68 -4.27 -12.19
N LYS A 54 -2.76 -4.06 -11.43
CA LYS A 54 -3.88 -3.20 -11.82
C LYS A 54 -3.52 -1.72 -11.83
N CYS A 55 -2.68 -1.27 -10.89
CA CYS A 55 -2.19 0.11 -10.80
C CYS A 55 -1.05 0.41 -11.80
N GLY A 56 -0.54 -0.61 -12.51
CA GLY A 56 0.61 -0.46 -13.41
C GLY A 56 1.95 -0.36 -12.67
N VAL A 57 1.97 -0.73 -11.39
CA VAL A 57 3.18 -0.86 -10.59
C VAL A 57 3.89 -2.14 -11.02
N ASP A 58 5.19 -2.03 -11.27
CA ASP A 58 5.99 -3.20 -11.58
C ASP A 58 6.34 -3.93 -10.28
N THR A 59 5.83 -5.15 -10.13
CA THR A 59 6.02 -6.00 -8.94
C THR A 59 7.46 -6.48 -8.77
N LYS A 60 8.37 -6.18 -9.70
CA LYS A 60 9.81 -6.48 -9.61
C LYS A 60 10.66 -5.32 -9.10
N ARG A 61 10.09 -4.12 -8.98
CA ARG A 61 10.73 -2.96 -8.36
C ARG A 61 9.99 -2.62 -7.07
N GLU A 62 10.63 -1.84 -6.20
CA GLU A 62 9.91 -1.28 -5.06
C GLU A 62 8.86 -0.25 -5.51
N MET A 63 7.83 -0.11 -4.69
CA MET A 63 6.76 0.89 -4.79
C MET A 63 7.20 2.19 -4.15
N ASP A 64 7.05 3.28 -4.88
CA ASP A 64 7.18 4.61 -4.26
C ASP A 64 5.92 4.98 -3.46
N PHE A 65 5.99 6.11 -2.75
CA PHE A 65 4.87 6.62 -1.96
C PHE A 65 3.60 6.88 -2.79
N ASP A 66 3.72 7.38 -4.02
CA ASP A 66 2.58 7.72 -4.87
C ASP A 66 1.88 6.44 -5.40
N GLU A 67 2.68 5.41 -5.69
CA GLU A 67 2.20 4.07 -6.04
C GLU A 67 1.50 3.40 -4.87
N PHE A 68 2.05 3.51 -3.66
CA PHE A 68 1.41 3.00 -2.46
C PHE A 68 0.07 3.69 -2.19
N VAL A 69 -0.01 5.03 -2.32
CA VAL A 69 -1.28 5.78 -2.22
C VAL A 69 -2.29 5.30 -3.26
N SER A 70 -1.84 5.05 -4.49
CA SER A 70 -2.69 4.55 -5.57
C SER A 70 -3.21 3.14 -5.28
N LEU A 71 -2.37 2.28 -4.71
CA LEU A 71 -2.71 0.93 -4.29
C LEU A 71 -3.74 0.92 -3.15
N VAL A 72 -3.52 1.73 -2.11
CA VAL A 72 -4.47 1.88 -0.99
C VAL A 72 -5.84 2.31 -1.51
N ARG A 73 -5.89 3.34 -2.37
CA ARG A 73 -7.14 3.80 -2.98
C ARG A 73 -7.83 2.71 -3.79
N HIS A 74 -7.06 1.95 -4.57
CA HIS A 74 -7.60 0.89 -5.40
C HIS A 74 -8.22 -0.24 -4.56
N LEU A 75 -7.54 -0.64 -3.49
CA LEU A 75 -8.03 -1.68 -2.58
C LEU A 75 -9.24 -1.20 -1.76
N GLU A 76 -9.26 0.07 -1.33
CA GLU A 76 -10.42 0.67 -0.67
C GLU A 76 -11.63 0.73 -1.61
N ASP A 77 -11.44 1.21 -2.85
CA ASP A 77 -12.52 1.31 -3.85
C ASP A 77 -13.10 -0.06 -4.23
N ASN A 78 -12.28 -1.12 -4.20
CA ASN A 78 -12.73 -2.49 -4.46
C ASN A 78 -13.33 -3.18 -3.21
N GLY A 79 -13.23 -2.60 -2.01
CA GLY A 79 -13.65 -3.23 -0.76
C GLY A 79 -12.77 -4.42 -0.35
N GLU A 80 -11.51 -4.43 -0.79
CA GLU A 80 -10.49 -5.42 -0.43
C GLU A 80 -9.72 -5.03 0.85
N LEU A 81 -10.01 -3.84 1.40
CA LEU A 81 -9.52 -3.31 2.68
C LEU A 81 -10.59 -3.25 3.78
#